data_AF-A0A349HKS9-F1
#
_entry.id   AF-A0A349HKS9-F1
#
_cell.length_a   1.000
_cell.length_b   1.000
_cell.length_c   1.000
_cell.angle_alpha   90.00
_cell.angle_beta   90.00
_cell.angle_gamma   90.00
#
_symmetry.space_group_name_H-M   'P 1'
#
loop_
_entity.id
_entity.type
_entity.pdbx_description
1 polymer ?
#
loop_
_entity_poly.entity_id
_entity_poly.type
_entity_poly.pdbx_seq_one_letter_code
_entity_poly.pdbx_strand_id
1 'polypeptide(L)'
;MGTNNFVKVLETELIPALGCTEPVAFALTAATACKYAPGRIKRITMEGSGLMVIGVQSVGIPNTGGKRGGFLSSTLGVLAGDADMDMEVLSKVTEADVKLAEELIEALVAEGKISIDMVTPAPSIYLKTTVETAEHTASVSLWNEHNGVKLIEQDGNVLIGSRDEEATALKNQKGEIADSSFLSVDSIYDFCKSCDINELDHIKEAIKLTRKICTDGMENDFGLQVARTVQDQIDNGIIADDELSHILKWTTAGLDARMGGSDYTAMSNTGSGNQGIICSMAPTAAGDYRKS
;
A
#
# COMPACT_ATOMS: atom_id res chain seq x y z
N MET A 1 33.51 4.25 -10.91
CA MET A 1 32.76 3.34 -11.82
C MET A 1 31.29 3.56 -11.52
N GLY A 2 30.45 3.79 -12.53
CA GLY A 2 29.03 4.05 -12.29
C GLY A 2 28.34 2.80 -11.73
N THR A 3 27.43 2.97 -10.78
CA THR A 3 26.60 1.89 -10.22
C THR A 3 25.92 1.10 -11.35
N ASN A 4 25.97 -0.23 -11.27
CA ASN A 4 25.34 -1.15 -12.21
C ASN A 4 23.84 -0.80 -12.36
N ASN A 5 23.33 -0.71 -13.60
CA ASN A 5 21.94 -0.33 -13.84
C ASN A 5 20.93 -1.27 -13.17
N PHE A 6 21.24 -2.57 -13.04
CA PHE A 6 20.41 -3.51 -12.26
C PHE A 6 20.36 -3.16 -10.79
N VAL A 7 21.52 -2.84 -10.18
CA VAL A 7 21.59 -2.43 -8.76
C VAL A 7 20.76 -1.16 -8.55
N LYS A 8 20.86 -0.17 -9.44
CA LYS A 8 20.03 1.04 -9.36
C LYS A 8 18.54 0.75 -9.42
N VAL A 9 18.10 -0.18 -10.27
CA VAL A 9 16.70 -0.58 -10.33
C VAL A 9 16.27 -1.23 -9.01
N LEU A 10 17.06 -2.16 -8.50
CA LEU A 10 16.77 -2.79 -7.21
C LEU A 10 16.70 -1.75 -6.09
N GLU A 11 17.63 -0.78 -6.03
CA GLU A 11 17.62 0.31 -5.04
C GLU A 11 16.42 1.25 -5.19
N THR A 12 15.91 1.44 -6.41
CA THR A 12 14.76 2.31 -6.68
C THR A 12 13.43 1.62 -6.38
N GLU A 13 13.32 0.32 -6.68
CA GLU A 13 12.07 -0.43 -6.59
C GLU A 13 11.89 -1.13 -5.23
N LEU A 14 12.99 -1.54 -4.59
CA LEU A 14 12.99 -2.22 -3.29
C LEU A 14 13.04 -1.21 -2.15
N ILE A 15 11.88 -0.61 -1.88
CA ILE A 15 11.71 0.36 -0.79
C ILE A 15 10.93 -0.30 0.36
N PRO A 16 11.38 -0.14 1.62
CA PRO A 16 10.61 -0.62 2.76
C PRO A 16 9.21 0.00 2.79
N ALA A 17 8.18 -0.83 2.86
CA ALA A 17 6.77 -0.45 2.94
C ALA A 17 6.16 -0.98 4.24
N LEU A 18 5.80 -0.07 5.14
CA LEU A 18 5.17 -0.41 6.43
C LEU A 18 3.67 -0.59 6.24
N GLY A 19 3.12 -1.74 6.60
CA GLY A 19 1.70 -2.04 6.42
C GLY A 19 1.24 -1.95 4.96
N CYS A 20 -0.07 -1.88 4.75
CA CYS A 20 -0.58 -1.36 3.49
C CYS A 20 -1.17 0.02 3.76
N THR A 21 -0.49 1.01 3.19
CA THR A 21 -0.62 2.43 3.47
C THR A 21 -1.76 3.08 2.68
N GLU A 22 -2.44 2.33 1.82
CA GLU A 22 -3.52 2.83 0.98
C GLU A 22 -4.69 3.35 1.83
N PRO A 23 -5.23 2.62 2.83
CA PRO A 23 -6.25 3.18 3.73
C PRO A 23 -5.78 4.46 4.43
N VAL A 24 -4.55 4.47 4.93
CA VAL A 24 -3.98 5.62 5.63
C VAL A 24 -3.89 6.83 4.70
N ALA A 25 -3.48 6.64 3.44
CA ALA A 25 -3.45 7.70 2.43
C ALA A 25 -4.85 8.28 2.16
N PHE A 26 -5.86 7.42 2.01
CA PHE A 26 -7.27 7.83 1.84
C PHE A 26 -7.81 8.58 3.05
N ALA A 27 -7.41 8.19 4.25
CA ALA A 27 -7.78 8.89 5.48
C ALA A 27 -7.04 10.23 5.60
N LEU A 28 -5.75 10.27 5.28
CA LEU A 28 -4.89 11.45 5.39
C LEU A 28 -5.34 12.55 4.43
N THR A 29 -5.59 12.24 3.15
CA THR A 29 -6.09 13.23 2.19
C THR A 29 -7.45 13.77 2.61
N ALA A 30 -8.34 12.92 3.12
CA ALA A 30 -9.68 13.31 3.53
C ALA A 30 -9.68 14.14 4.83
N ALA A 31 -8.88 13.75 5.83
CA ALA A 31 -8.67 14.51 7.06
C ALA A 31 -8.07 15.88 6.76
N THR A 32 -7.07 15.93 5.87
CA THR A 32 -6.44 17.18 5.43
C THR A 32 -7.45 18.06 4.71
N ALA A 33 -8.24 17.53 3.77
CA ALA A 33 -9.29 18.29 3.09
C ALA A 33 -10.32 18.86 4.07
N CYS A 34 -10.73 18.07 5.07
CA CYS A 34 -11.68 18.51 6.10
C CYS A 34 -11.17 19.70 6.94
N LYS A 35 -9.85 19.87 7.14
CA LYS A 35 -9.28 21.06 7.80
C LYS A 35 -9.56 22.35 7.02
N TYR A 36 -9.60 22.27 5.69
CA TYR A 36 -9.84 23.41 4.80
C TYR A 36 -11.30 23.54 4.34
N ALA A 37 -12.12 22.52 4.57
CA ALA A 37 -13.57 22.56 4.40
C ALA A 37 -14.28 22.12 5.68
N PRO A 38 -14.27 22.95 6.74
CA PRO A 38 -14.92 22.62 8.00
C PRO A 38 -16.45 22.66 7.86
N GLY A 39 -17.13 21.85 8.67
CA GLY A 39 -18.59 21.86 8.76
C GLY A 39 -19.24 20.53 8.37
N ARG A 40 -20.55 20.56 8.14
CA ARG A 40 -21.29 19.33 7.80
C ARG A 40 -20.95 18.89 6.38
N ILE A 41 -20.40 17.69 6.28
CA ILE A 41 -20.03 17.04 5.02
C ILE A 41 -21.25 16.84 4.13
N LYS A 42 -21.12 17.30 2.88
CA LYS A 42 -22.13 17.18 1.83
C LYS A 42 -21.70 16.20 0.76
N ARG A 43 -20.42 16.15 0.40
CA ARG A 43 -19.90 15.25 -0.62
C ARG A 43 -18.46 14.88 -0.32
N ILE A 44 -18.10 13.64 -0.63
CA ILE A 44 -16.71 13.16 -0.61
C ILE A 44 -16.43 12.50 -1.97
N THR A 45 -15.52 13.07 -2.76
CA THR A 45 -15.12 12.49 -4.05
C THR A 45 -13.65 12.07 -3.96
N MET A 46 -13.35 10.85 -4.39
CA MET A 46 -12.00 10.30 -4.43
C MET A 46 -11.62 9.96 -5.88
N GLU A 47 -10.42 10.32 -6.28
CA GLU A 47 -9.86 10.04 -7.60
C GLU A 47 -8.46 9.46 -7.41
N GLY A 48 -8.22 8.20 -7.79
CA GLY A 48 -6.95 7.53 -7.51
C GLY A 48 -6.38 6.76 -8.69
N SER A 49 -5.08 6.47 -8.65
CA SER A 49 -4.47 5.50 -9.56
C SER A 49 -5.08 4.11 -9.34
N GLY A 50 -4.95 3.23 -10.34
CA GLY A 50 -5.48 1.87 -10.26
C GLY A 50 -5.00 1.12 -9.01
N LEU A 51 -3.69 1.20 -8.68
CA LEU A 51 -3.12 0.55 -7.50
C LEU A 51 -3.72 1.10 -6.18
N MET A 52 -3.92 2.41 -6.07
CA MET A 52 -4.53 3.01 -4.88
C MET A 52 -5.98 2.58 -4.71
N VAL A 53 -6.77 2.63 -5.80
CA VAL A 53 -8.21 2.32 -5.78
C VAL A 53 -8.46 0.84 -5.50
N ILE A 54 -7.68 -0.09 -6.06
CA ILE A 54 -7.83 -1.53 -5.79
C ILE A 54 -7.21 -1.94 -4.45
N GLY A 55 -6.09 -1.31 -4.07
CA GLY A 55 -5.36 -1.59 -2.85
C GLY A 55 -6.21 -1.31 -1.61
N VAL A 56 -6.82 -0.12 -1.54
CA VAL A 56 -7.65 0.27 -0.39
C VAL A 56 -8.85 -0.64 -0.14
N GLN A 57 -9.34 -1.37 -1.16
CA GLN A 57 -10.44 -2.33 -1.00
C GLN A 57 -10.00 -3.64 -0.36
N SER A 58 -8.72 -3.98 -0.47
CA SER A 58 -8.19 -5.28 -0.06
C SER A 58 -7.52 -5.23 1.31
N VAL A 59 -7.19 -4.04 1.79
CA VAL A 59 -6.38 -3.81 2.99
C VAL A 59 -7.26 -3.49 4.20
N GLY A 60 -6.92 -4.07 5.35
CA GLY A 60 -7.51 -3.71 6.65
C GLY A 60 -7.24 -2.27 7.07
N ILE A 61 -8.27 -1.55 7.49
CA ILE A 61 -8.17 -0.19 8.02
C ILE A 61 -7.78 -0.27 9.51
N PRO A 62 -6.72 0.43 9.96
CA PRO A 62 -6.32 0.47 11.37
C PRO A 62 -7.48 0.83 12.31
N ASN A 63 -7.53 0.19 13.49
CA ASN A 63 -8.53 0.45 14.54
C ASN A 63 -10.00 0.22 14.14
N THR A 64 -10.27 -0.55 13.07
CA THR A 64 -11.66 -0.83 12.63
C THR A 64 -12.13 -2.27 12.85
N GLY A 65 -11.31 -3.13 13.46
CA GLY A 65 -11.63 -4.55 13.60
C GLY A 65 -11.58 -5.32 12.27
N GLY A 66 -10.70 -4.90 11.34
CA GLY A 66 -10.48 -5.59 10.06
C GLY A 66 -11.37 -5.14 8.90
N LYS A 67 -12.15 -4.05 9.05
CA LYS A 67 -12.93 -3.47 7.95
C LYS A 67 -12.01 -2.89 6.87
N ARG A 68 -12.55 -2.71 5.66
CA ARG A 68 -11.80 -2.35 4.44
C ARG A 68 -12.59 -1.36 3.59
N GLY A 69 -11.91 -0.72 2.63
CA GLY A 69 -12.56 0.06 1.58
C GLY A 69 -12.31 1.57 1.67
N GLY A 70 -12.18 2.19 0.49
CA GLY A 70 -11.85 3.62 0.35
C GLY A 70 -12.89 4.55 0.97
N PHE A 71 -14.19 4.21 0.85
CA PHE A 71 -15.27 5.00 1.44
C PHE A 71 -15.15 5.07 2.96
N LEU A 72 -14.93 3.92 3.61
CA LEU A 72 -14.75 3.87 5.05
C LEU A 72 -13.49 4.62 5.49
N SER A 73 -12.37 4.41 4.79
CA SER A 73 -11.12 5.06 5.14
C SER A 73 -11.18 6.58 5.04
N SER A 74 -11.69 7.12 3.93
CA SER A 74 -11.84 8.57 3.77
C SER A 74 -12.88 9.16 4.71
N THR A 75 -13.98 8.46 4.98
CA THR A 75 -15.00 8.96 5.92
C THR A 75 -14.48 8.98 7.36
N LEU A 76 -13.70 7.98 7.77
CA LEU A 76 -12.99 7.99 9.05
C LEU A 76 -12.00 9.15 9.12
N GLY A 77 -11.24 9.38 8.05
CA GLY A 77 -10.35 10.53 7.93
C GLY A 77 -11.08 11.87 8.18
N VAL A 78 -12.25 12.04 7.57
CA VAL A 78 -13.07 13.25 7.72
C VAL A 78 -13.66 13.42 9.13
N LEU A 79 -14.13 12.34 9.75
CA LEU A 79 -14.85 12.42 11.03
C LEU A 79 -13.94 12.40 12.25
N ALA A 80 -12.89 11.58 12.23
CA ALA A 80 -12.06 11.26 13.38
C ALA A 80 -10.55 11.27 13.08
N GLY A 81 -10.16 11.52 11.84
CA GLY A 81 -8.77 11.59 11.43
C GLY A 81 -8.07 12.86 11.93
N ASP A 82 -6.82 12.71 12.36
CA ASP A 82 -5.96 13.82 12.73
C ASP A 82 -4.88 14.01 11.67
N ALA A 83 -5.07 14.98 10.77
CA ALA A 83 -4.15 15.16 9.66
C ALA A 83 -2.72 15.57 10.09
N ASP A 84 -2.51 16.02 11.33
CA ASP A 84 -1.15 16.34 11.82
C ASP A 84 -0.39 15.10 12.28
N MET A 85 -1.05 13.95 12.40
CA MET A 85 -0.43 12.67 12.77
C MET A 85 0.09 11.89 11.55
N ASP A 86 0.00 12.45 10.34
CA ASP A 86 0.53 11.86 9.11
C ASP A 86 0.10 10.38 8.91
N MET A 87 1.05 9.44 8.91
CA MET A 87 0.77 8.01 8.76
C MET A 87 0.03 7.39 9.96
N GLU A 88 -0.10 8.12 11.07
CA GLU A 88 -0.89 7.76 12.25
C GLU A 88 -2.24 8.50 12.30
N VAL A 89 -2.72 9.05 11.17
CA VAL A 89 -4.01 9.79 11.08
C VAL A 89 -5.21 9.06 11.68
N LEU A 90 -5.22 7.72 11.68
CA LEU A 90 -6.29 6.88 12.23
C LEU A 90 -6.00 6.34 13.65
N SER A 91 -4.89 6.72 14.29
CA SER A 91 -4.45 6.13 15.57
C SER A 91 -5.40 6.37 16.75
N LYS A 92 -6.22 7.43 16.68
CA LYS A 92 -7.22 7.79 17.71
C LYS A 92 -8.66 7.33 17.39
N VAL A 93 -8.87 6.65 16.26
CA VAL A 93 -10.19 6.20 15.83
C VAL A 93 -10.75 5.16 16.81
N THR A 94 -12.02 5.34 17.16
CA THR A 94 -12.75 4.43 18.05
C THR A 94 -13.85 3.67 17.31
N GLU A 95 -14.39 2.61 17.93
CA GLU A 95 -15.54 1.88 17.39
C GLU A 95 -16.79 2.78 17.19
N ALA A 96 -16.93 3.83 18.00
CA ALA A 96 -18.03 4.79 17.83
C ALA A 96 -17.86 5.61 16.55
N ASP A 97 -16.62 6.03 16.24
CA ASP A 97 -16.31 6.77 15.01
C ASP A 97 -16.54 5.89 13.78
N VAL A 98 -16.21 4.60 13.86
CA VAL A 98 -16.49 3.63 12.79
C VAL A 98 -18.00 3.55 12.49
N LYS A 99 -18.85 3.50 13.52
CA LYS A 99 -20.31 3.49 13.33
C LYS A 99 -20.82 4.77 12.70
N LEU A 100 -20.34 5.93 13.16
CA LEU A 100 -20.70 7.23 12.58
C LEU A 100 -20.25 7.36 11.12
N ALA A 101 -19.08 6.80 10.78
CA ALA A 101 -18.60 6.77 9.41
C ALA A 101 -19.50 5.90 8.52
N GLU A 102 -19.93 4.74 8.99
CA GLU A 102 -20.87 3.88 8.25
C GLU A 102 -22.22 4.57 8.02
N GLU A 103 -22.78 5.23 9.04
CA GLU A 103 -24.02 6.01 8.92
C GLU A 103 -23.87 7.17 7.91
N LEU A 104 -22.74 7.88 7.93
CA LEU A 104 -22.47 8.95 6.97
C LEU A 104 -22.31 8.40 5.54
N ILE A 105 -21.65 7.26 5.37
CA ILE A 105 -21.51 6.60 4.06
C ILE A 105 -22.89 6.22 3.52
N GLU A 106 -23.75 5.58 4.32
CA GLU A 106 -25.11 5.23 3.89
C GLU A 106 -25.90 6.45 3.41
N ALA A 107 -25.83 7.56 4.16
CA ALA A 107 -26.49 8.80 3.80
C ALA A 107 -25.94 9.41 2.50
N LEU A 108 -24.62 9.43 2.32
CA LEU A 108 -23.99 9.97 1.11
C LEU A 108 -24.21 9.08 -0.11
N VAL A 109 -24.19 7.76 0.05
CA VAL A 109 -24.46 6.79 -1.03
C VAL A 109 -25.89 6.93 -1.54
N ALA A 110 -26.87 7.04 -0.63
CA ALA A 110 -28.28 7.20 -1.00
C ALA A 110 -28.53 8.44 -1.89
N GLU A 111 -27.71 9.47 -1.76
CA GLU A 111 -27.78 10.72 -2.52
C GLU A 111 -26.78 10.80 -3.68
N GLY A 112 -25.95 9.78 -3.91
CA GLY A 112 -24.89 9.82 -4.93
C GLY A 112 -23.81 10.89 -4.64
N LYS A 113 -23.50 11.11 -3.36
CA LYS A 113 -22.57 12.13 -2.86
C LYS A 113 -21.27 11.55 -2.28
N ILE A 114 -21.02 10.28 -2.48
CA ILE A 114 -19.71 9.67 -2.26
C ILE A 114 -19.34 8.82 -3.47
N SER A 115 -18.15 9.02 -4.01
CA SER A 115 -17.65 8.25 -5.16
C SER A 115 -16.14 8.06 -5.11
N ILE A 116 -15.68 6.98 -5.74
CA ILE A 116 -14.28 6.67 -5.96
C ILE A 116 -14.10 6.32 -7.43
N ASP A 117 -13.28 7.10 -8.12
CA ASP A 117 -13.05 6.99 -9.55
C ASP A 117 -11.57 6.69 -9.83
N MET A 118 -11.31 5.88 -10.86
CA MET A 118 -9.95 5.59 -11.31
C MET A 118 -9.49 6.63 -12.32
N VAL A 119 -8.28 7.17 -12.11
CA VAL A 119 -7.65 8.12 -13.03
C VAL A 119 -6.60 7.42 -13.88
N THR A 120 -6.66 7.69 -15.18
CA THR A 120 -5.66 7.24 -16.16
C THR A 120 -5.45 8.31 -17.25
N PRO A 121 -4.20 8.66 -17.60
CA PRO A 121 -2.95 8.19 -17.00
C PRO A 121 -2.73 8.76 -15.59
N ALA A 122 -2.01 8.02 -14.74
CA ALA A 122 -1.58 8.43 -13.40
C ALA A 122 -0.30 7.65 -12.99
N PRO A 123 0.54 8.19 -12.09
CA PRO A 123 1.64 7.43 -11.49
C PRO A 123 1.09 6.29 -10.61
N SER A 124 1.95 5.32 -10.25
CA SER A 124 1.57 4.16 -9.43
C SER A 124 0.86 4.56 -8.13
N ILE A 125 1.34 5.63 -7.49
CA ILE A 125 0.70 6.23 -6.32
C ILE A 125 0.19 7.61 -6.74
N TYR A 126 -1.13 7.73 -6.86
CA TYR A 126 -1.85 8.99 -7.01
C TYR A 126 -3.17 8.88 -6.27
N LEU A 127 -3.50 9.89 -5.49
CA LEU A 127 -4.79 10.01 -4.86
C LEU A 127 -5.15 11.48 -4.70
N LYS A 128 -6.37 11.84 -5.07
CA LYS A 128 -7.01 13.11 -4.81
C LYS A 128 -8.30 12.86 -4.04
N THR A 129 -8.53 13.63 -2.98
CA THR A 129 -9.77 13.61 -2.23
C THR A 129 -10.33 15.02 -2.15
N THR A 130 -11.60 15.16 -2.54
CA THR A 130 -12.34 16.43 -2.47
C THR A 130 -13.47 16.29 -1.45
N VAL A 131 -13.50 17.19 -0.49
CA VAL A 131 -14.54 17.28 0.54
C VAL A 131 -15.32 18.57 0.32
N GLU A 132 -16.64 18.44 0.19
CA GLU A 132 -17.57 19.57 0.03
C GLU A 132 -18.43 19.68 1.29
N THR A 133 -18.55 20.91 1.80
CA THR A 133 -19.48 21.27 2.89
C THR A 133 -20.49 22.29 2.39
N ALA A 134 -21.29 22.87 3.30
CA ALA A 134 -22.21 23.94 2.91
C ALA A 134 -21.51 25.25 2.50
N GLU A 135 -20.31 25.50 3.03
CA GLU A 135 -19.62 26.79 2.89
C GLU A 135 -18.35 26.69 2.07
N HIS A 136 -17.65 25.55 2.16
CA HIS A 136 -16.33 25.38 1.58
C HIS A 136 -16.19 24.06 0.82
N THR A 137 -15.36 24.09 -0.22
CA THR A 137 -14.86 22.90 -0.91
C THR A 137 -13.35 22.88 -0.82
N ALA A 138 -12.78 21.74 -0.39
CA ALA A 138 -11.34 21.56 -0.35
C ALA A 138 -10.94 20.27 -1.06
N SER A 139 -9.86 20.33 -1.83
CA SER A 139 -9.23 19.18 -2.48
C SER A 139 -7.79 19.02 -2.01
N VAL A 140 -7.40 17.78 -1.78
CA VAL A 140 -6.02 17.41 -1.40
C VAL A 140 -5.56 16.28 -2.30
N SER A 141 -4.39 16.44 -2.91
CA SER A 141 -3.77 15.43 -3.75
C SER A 141 -2.37 15.04 -3.26
N LEU A 142 -2.09 13.75 -3.35
CA LEU A 142 -0.77 13.16 -3.12
C LEU A 142 -0.34 12.31 -4.31
N TRP A 143 0.98 12.19 -4.50
CA TRP A 143 1.54 11.31 -5.51
C TRP A 143 2.99 10.91 -5.19
N ASN A 144 3.42 9.78 -5.75
CA ASN A 144 4.69 9.06 -5.53
C ASN A 144 4.86 8.43 -4.14
N GLU A 145 4.31 9.04 -3.09
CA GLU A 145 4.41 8.55 -1.71
C GLU A 145 3.03 8.61 -1.04
N HIS A 146 2.73 7.66 -0.15
CA HIS A 146 1.41 7.52 0.49
C HIS A 146 1.09 8.63 1.51
N ASN A 147 2.09 9.36 1.98
CA ASN A 147 1.95 10.61 2.74
C ASN A 147 2.45 11.85 1.97
N GLY A 148 2.76 11.70 0.67
CA GLY A 148 3.33 12.76 -0.15
C GLY A 148 2.29 13.79 -0.59
N VAL A 149 1.59 14.43 0.36
CA VAL A 149 0.65 15.53 0.10
C VAL A 149 1.40 16.66 -0.58
N LYS A 150 0.96 17.01 -1.80
CA LYS A 150 1.67 17.97 -2.66
C LYS A 150 0.79 19.08 -3.18
N LEU A 151 -0.53 18.90 -3.23
CA LEU A 151 -1.47 19.93 -3.63
C LEU A 151 -2.61 20.03 -2.61
N ILE A 152 -2.89 21.24 -2.15
CA ILE A 152 -4.06 21.57 -1.34
C ILE A 152 -4.75 22.77 -1.98
N GLU A 153 -6.04 22.65 -2.23
CA GLU A 153 -6.88 23.73 -2.75
C GLU A 153 -8.10 23.93 -1.85
N GLN A 154 -8.52 25.19 -1.69
CA GLN A 154 -9.73 25.59 -0.99
C GLN A 154 -10.48 26.59 -1.85
N ASP A 155 -11.75 26.32 -2.14
CA ASP A 155 -12.65 27.16 -2.92
C ASP A 155 -12.05 27.61 -4.26
N GLY A 156 -11.33 26.69 -4.92
CA GLY A 156 -10.66 26.93 -6.19
C GLY A 156 -9.33 27.68 -6.10
N ASN A 157 -8.87 28.07 -4.91
CA ASN A 157 -7.58 28.69 -4.67
C ASN A 157 -6.55 27.65 -4.22
N VAL A 158 -5.37 27.66 -4.85
CA VAL A 158 -4.25 26.79 -4.44
C VAL A 158 -3.60 27.37 -3.18
N LEU A 159 -3.58 26.59 -2.10
CA LEU A 159 -2.93 26.95 -0.84
C LEU A 159 -1.50 26.41 -0.76
N ILE A 160 -1.29 25.19 -1.27
CA ILE A 160 0.00 24.50 -1.31
C ILE A 160 0.13 23.81 -2.67
N GLY A 161 1.32 23.86 -3.28
CA GLY A 161 1.63 23.10 -4.50
C GLY A 161 1.31 23.83 -5.80
N SER A 162 1.13 23.05 -6.87
CA SER A 162 0.86 23.56 -8.22
C SER A 162 0.00 22.59 -9.04
N ARG A 163 -1.00 23.14 -9.74
CA ARG A 163 -1.82 22.39 -10.71
C ARG A 163 -0.99 21.89 -11.90
N ASP A 164 0.04 22.64 -12.29
CA ASP A 164 0.92 22.24 -13.39
C ASP A 164 1.81 21.06 -13.00
N GLU A 165 2.21 20.98 -11.73
CA GLU A 165 2.94 19.83 -11.19
C GLU A 165 2.05 18.59 -11.11
N GLU A 166 0.80 18.72 -10.64
CA GLU A 166 -0.19 17.62 -10.65
C GLU A 166 -0.45 17.13 -12.08
N ALA A 167 -0.69 18.04 -13.03
CA ALA A 167 -0.94 17.70 -14.43
C ALA A 167 0.28 17.02 -15.08
N THR A 168 1.49 17.42 -14.67
CA THR A 168 2.75 16.79 -15.10
C THR A 168 2.92 15.41 -14.46
N ALA A 169 2.58 15.26 -13.18
CA ALA A 169 2.62 13.97 -12.48
C ALA A 169 1.65 12.96 -13.12
N LEU A 170 0.42 13.37 -13.43
CA LEU A 170 -0.57 12.51 -14.09
C LEU A 170 -0.11 12.03 -15.48
N LYS A 171 0.64 12.86 -16.20
CA LYS A 171 1.25 12.47 -17.50
C LYS A 171 2.52 11.63 -17.34
N ASN A 172 3.22 11.80 -16.22
CA ASN A 172 4.43 11.07 -15.90
C ASN A 172 4.06 9.73 -15.27
N GLN A 173 4.12 8.65 -16.06
CA GLN A 173 4.18 7.28 -15.55
C GLN A 173 5.56 6.97 -14.91
N LYS A 174 6.09 7.91 -14.10
CA LYS A 174 7.39 7.73 -13.43
C LYS A 174 7.30 6.50 -12.54
N GLY A 175 8.03 5.49 -12.98
CA GLY A 175 7.90 4.06 -12.72
C GLY A 175 8.50 3.29 -13.91
N GLU A 176 8.48 3.89 -15.11
CA GLU A 176 9.39 3.48 -16.18
C GLU A 176 10.81 3.97 -15.89
N ILE A 177 11.72 3.04 -15.66
CA ILE A 177 13.16 3.26 -15.78
C ILE A 177 13.38 3.98 -17.12
N ALA A 178 14.02 5.16 -17.09
CA ALA A 178 14.18 6.04 -18.26
C ALA A 178 14.80 5.33 -19.49
N ASP A 179 15.45 4.19 -19.26
CA ASP A 179 15.83 3.21 -20.27
C ASP A 179 15.72 1.80 -19.68
N SER A 180 14.65 1.07 -20.01
CA SER A 180 14.45 -0.35 -19.64
C SER A 180 15.00 -1.33 -20.68
N SER A 181 15.64 -0.85 -21.76
CA SER A 181 16.10 -1.71 -22.87
C SER A 181 17.15 -2.74 -22.46
N PHE A 182 17.83 -2.51 -21.34
CA PHE A 182 18.79 -3.45 -20.77
C PHE A 182 18.14 -4.62 -20.00
N LEU A 183 16.82 -4.60 -19.73
CA LEU A 183 16.10 -5.67 -19.04
C LEU A 183 15.68 -6.76 -20.03
N SER A 184 16.60 -7.68 -20.34
CA SER A 184 16.30 -8.91 -21.08
C SER A 184 16.56 -10.12 -20.18
N VAL A 185 16.00 -11.29 -20.56
CA VAL A 185 16.25 -12.53 -19.81
C VAL A 185 17.75 -12.85 -19.76
N ASP A 186 18.46 -12.66 -20.88
CA ASP A 186 19.91 -12.91 -20.97
C ASP A 186 20.70 -11.98 -20.06
N SER A 187 20.41 -10.68 -20.05
CA SER A 187 21.14 -9.72 -19.22
C SER A 187 20.85 -9.88 -17.73
N ILE A 188 19.61 -10.24 -17.36
CA ILE A 188 19.25 -10.58 -15.96
C ILE A 188 20.02 -11.83 -15.52
N TYR A 189 20.10 -12.86 -16.37
CA TYR A 189 20.84 -14.08 -16.06
C TYR A 189 22.34 -13.79 -15.88
N ASP A 190 22.94 -13.02 -16.79
CA ASP A 190 24.34 -12.62 -16.71
C ASP A 190 24.62 -11.79 -15.46
N PHE A 191 23.72 -10.87 -15.10
CA PHE A 191 23.81 -10.11 -13.85
C PHE A 191 23.78 -11.04 -12.62
N CYS A 192 22.81 -11.96 -12.55
CA CYS A 192 22.72 -12.94 -11.46
C CYS A 192 23.98 -13.82 -11.33
N LYS A 193 24.70 -14.07 -12.43
CA LYS A 193 25.93 -14.87 -12.46
C LYS A 193 27.20 -14.10 -12.10
N SER A 194 27.22 -12.79 -12.35
CA SER A 194 28.45 -11.99 -12.33
C SER A 194 28.46 -10.85 -11.31
N CYS A 195 27.31 -10.49 -10.74
CA CYS A 195 27.23 -9.43 -9.73
C CYS A 195 28.05 -9.77 -8.48
N ASP A 196 28.68 -8.73 -7.91
CA ASP A 196 29.27 -8.86 -6.59
C ASP A 196 28.15 -8.87 -5.55
N ILE A 197 28.10 -9.93 -4.73
CA ILE A 197 27.13 -10.08 -3.64
C ILE A 197 27.24 -8.92 -2.62
N ASN A 198 28.39 -8.26 -2.54
CA ASN A 198 28.58 -7.09 -1.69
C ASN A 198 27.83 -5.85 -2.21
N GLU A 199 27.45 -5.81 -3.48
CA GLU A 199 26.61 -4.73 -4.05
C GLU A 199 25.11 -4.96 -3.78
N LEU A 200 24.72 -6.08 -3.18
CA LEU A 200 23.32 -6.49 -2.98
C LEU A 200 22.80 -6.29 -1.55
N ASP A 201 23.29 -5.27 -0.84
CA ASP A 201 22.89 -5.03 0.56
C ASP A 201 21.37 -4.77 0.70
N HIS A 202 20.73 -4.12 -0.27
CA HIS A 202 19.27 -3.94 -0.31
C HIS A 202 18.52 -5.28 -0.37
N ILE A 203 19.05 -6.28 -1.08
CA ILE A 203 18.47 -7.63 -1.13
C ILE A 203 18.62 -8.32 0.23
N LYS A 204 19.77 -8.15 0.91
CA LYS A 204 19.96 -8.70 2.26
C LYS A 204 18.95 -8.12 3.24
N GLU A 205 18.71 -6.81 3.17
CA GLU A 205 17.68 -6.17 3.99
C GLU A 205 16.26 -6.64 3.60
N ALA A 206 15.97 -6.79 2.30
CA ALA A 206 14.69 -7.35 1.84
C ALA A 206 14.44 -8.74 2.42
N ILE A 207 15.43 -9.64 2.35
CA ILE A 207 15.33 -10.99 2.94
C ILE A 207 15.10 -10.90 4.45
N LYS A 208 15.81 -10.02 5.16
CA LYS A 208 15.65 -9.83 6.61
C LYS A 208 14.25 -9.36 6.99
N LEU A 209 13.73 -8.33 6.30
CA LEU A 209 12.38 -7.82 6.54
C LEU A 209 11.33 -8.88 6.20
N THR A 210 11.45 -9.52 5.04
CA THR A 210 10.53 -10.58 4.60
C THR A 210 10.49 -11.74 5.58
N ARG A 211 11.65 -12.21 6.08
CA ARG A 211 11.67 -13.27 7.10
C ARG A 211 10.89 -12.86 8.34
N LYS A 212 11.07 -11.63 8.82
CA LYS A 212 10.41 -11.12 10.02
C LYS A 212 8.88 -11.15 9.88
N ILE A 213 8.34 -10.59 8.80
CA ILE A 213 6.89 -10.56 8.57
C ILE A 213 6.31 -11.95 8.26
N CYS A 214 7.05 -12.83 7.58
CA CYS A 214 6.59 -14.20 7.34
C CYS A 214 6.59 -15.03 8.62
N THR A 215 7.59 -14.86 9.49
CA THR A 215 7.60 -15.48 10.83
C THR A 215 6.40 -15.03 11.64
N ASP A 216 6.09 -13.74 11.63
CA ASP A 216 4.89 -13.21 12.31
C ASP A 216 3.59 -13.85 11.79
N GLY A 217 3.48 -14.02 10.47
CA GLY A 217 2.35 -14.73 9.86
C GLY A 217 2.26 -16.22 10.17
N MET A 218 3.37 -16.85 10.49
CA MET A 218 3.41 -18.23 10.96
C MET A 218 3.01 -18.35 12.43
N GLU A 219 3.37 -17.37 13.25
CA GLU A 219 3.19 -17.38 14.71
C GLU A 219 1.80 -16.86 15.13
N ASN A 220 1.19 -15.98 14.34
CA ASN A 220 -0.07 -15.30 14.68
C ASN A 220 -1.21 -15.60 13.68
N ASP A 221 -2.43 -15.22 14.06
CA ASP A 221 -3.66 -15.50 13.30
C ASP A 221 -4.04 -14.28 12.45
N PHE A 222 -3.37 -14.14 11.31
CA PHE A 222 -3.62 -13.04 10.37
C PHE A 222 -4.38 -13.48 9.12
N GLY A 223 -5.12 -12.54 8.55
CA GLY A 223 -5.68 -12.68 7.20
C GLY A 223 -6.55 -13.93 7.01
N LEU A 224 -6.30 -14.66 5.93
CA LEU A 224 -7.02 -15.88 5.56
C LEU A 224 -6.41 -17.14 6.19
N GLN A 225 -5.26 -17.03 6.87
CA GLN A 225 -4.56 -18.14 7.51
C GLN A 225 -4.26 -19.31 6.55
N VAL A 226 -3.87 -18.99 5.31
CA VAL A 226 -3.57 -19.97 4.27
C VAL A 226 -2.41 -20.86 4.70
N ALA A 227 -1.36 -20.29 5.28
CA ALA A 227 -0.20 -21.03 5.76
C ALA A 227 -0.56 -22.08 6.83
N ARG A 228 -1.46 -21.74 7.76
CA ARG A 228 -1.97 -22.65 8.79
C ARG A 228 -2.81 -23.76 8.18
N THR A 229 -3.70 -23.40 7.25
CA THR A 229 -4.50 -24.39 6.51
C THR A 229 -3.59 -25.37 5.78
N VAL A 230 -2.53 -24.90 5.10
CA VAL A 230 -1.55 -25.77 4.45
C VAL A 230 -0.85 -26.68 5.46
N GLN A 231 -0.41 -26.15 6.60
CA GLN A 231 0.21 -26.94 7.66
C GLN A 231 -0.75 -28.03 8.19
N ASP A 232 -2.01 -27.71 8.45
CA ASP A 232 -3.01 -28.67 8.91
C ASP A 232 -3.22 -29.79 7.88
N GLN A 233 -3.23 -29.47 6.58
CA GLN A 233 -3.35 -30.48 5.53
C GLN A 233 -2.09 -31.35 5.39
N ILE A 234 -0.90 -30.81 5.68
CA ILE A 234 0.35 -31.58 5.76
C ILE A 234 0.28 -32.56 6.94
N ASP A 235 -0.12 -32.09 8.11
CA ASP A 235 -0.20 -32.91 9.33
C ASP A 235 -1.22 -34.05 9.20
N ASN A 236 -2.28 -33.82 8.42
CA ASN A 236 -3.28 -34.84 8.08
C ASN A 236 -2.88 -35.76 6.91
N GLY A 237 -1.69 -35.58 6.33
CA GLY A 237 -1.18 -36.39 5.22
C GLY A 237 -1.91 -36.20 3.89
N ILE A 238 -2.66 -35.09 3.74
CA ILE A 238 -3.37 -34.74 2.51
C ILE A 238 -2.45 -34.02 1.53
N ILE A 239 -1.57 -33.15 2.04
CA ILE A 239 -0.51 -32.46 1.28
C ILE A 239 0.84 -33.05 1.71
N ALA A 240 1.77 -33.20 0.75
CA ALA A 240 3.13 -33.62 1.06
C ALA A 240 3.93 -32.49 1.73
N ASP A 241 4.72 -32.82 2.75
CA ASP A 241 5.72 -31.90 3.31
C ASP A 241 6.97 -31.90 2.41
N ASP A 242 6.90 -31.12 1.34
CA ASP A 242 7.97 -30.97 0.35
C ASP A 242 8.36 -29.49 0.12
N GLU A 243 9.37 -29.27 -0.74
CA GLU A 243 9.89 -27.94 -1.06
C GLU A 243 8.78 -26.98 -1.50
N LEU A 244 7.80 -27.45 -2.29
CA LEU A 244 6.71 -26.61 -2.79
C LEU A 244 5.76 -26.21 -1.68
N SER A 245 5.37 -27.15 -0.82
CA SER A 245 4.53 -26.89 0.33
C SER A 245 5.20 -25.92 1.33
N HIS A 246 6.52 -26.05 1.50
CA HIS A 246 7.33 -25.17 2.35
C HIS A 246 7.35 -23.74 1.81
N ILE A 247 7.62 -23.58 0.51
CA ILE A 247 7.59 -22.28 -0.18
C ILE A 247 6.21 -21.63 -0.07
N LEU A 248 5.15 -22.39 -0.35
CA LEU A 248 3.78 -21.88 -0.31
C LEU A 248 3.40 -21.42 1.09
N LYS A 249 3.67 -22.24 2.10
CA LYS A 249 3.38 -21.94 3.51
C LYS A 249 4.07 -20.64 3.96
N TRP A 250 5.38 -20.53 3.79
CA TRP A 250 6.11 -19.34 4.22
C TRP A 250 5.72 -18.07 3.45
N THR A 251 5.53 -18.18 2.13
CA THR A 251 5.17 -17.02 1.32
C THR A 251 3.76 -16.52 1.67
N THR A 252 2.79 -17.43 1.81
CA THR A 252 1.41 -17.07 2.17
C THR A 252 1.29 -16.56 3.59
N ALA A 253 2.10 -17.04 4.54
CA ALA A 253 2.16 -16.51 5.90
C ALA A 253 2.49 -15.01 5.91
N GLY A 254 3.53 -14.59 5.17
CA GLY A 254 3.88 -13.17 5.07
C GLY A 254 2.79 -12.32 4.42
N LEU A 255 2.14 -12.84 3.38
CA LEU A 255 1.02 -12.17 2.74
C LEU A 255 -0.17 -11.99 3.69
N ASP A 256 -0.53 -13.05 4.44
CA ASP A 256 -1.59 -13.00 5.43
C ASP A 256 -1.24 -12.02 6.56
N ALA A 257 -0.01 -12.06 7.09
CA ALA A 257 0.47 -11.11 8.09
C ALA A 257 0.33 -9.67 7.61
N ARG A 258 0.86 -9.36 6.42
CA ARG A 258 0.79 -8.02 5.85
C ARG A 258 -0.66 -7.57 5.66
N MET A 259 -1.48 -8.37 4.99
CA MET A 259 -2.87 -8.03 4.67
C MET A 259 -3.78 -8.06 5.91
N GLY A 260 -3.36 -8.77 6.95
CA GLY A 260 -3.99 -8.86 8.27
C GLY A 260 -3.56 -7.75 9.23
N GLY A 261 -2.65 -6.86 8.84
CA GLY A 261 -2.27 -5.69 9.63
C GLY A 261 -1.10 -5.90 10.59
N SER A 262 -0.17 -6.81 10.27
CA SER A 262 1.11 -6.92 10.98
C SER A 262 1.86 -5.57 11.00
N ASP A 263 2.50 -5.27 12.14
CA ASP A 263 3.32 -4.08 12.33
C ASP A 263 4.69 -4.17 11.63
N TYR A 264 5.05 -5.34 11.10
CA TYR A 264 6.33 -5.52 10.44
C TYR A 264 6.33 -5.00 9.00
N THR A 265 7.44 -4.36 8.65
CA THR A 265 7.67 -3.81 7.31
C THR A 265 7.88 -4.93 6.30
N ALA A 266 7.22 -4.82 5.14
CA ALA A 266 7.54 -5.62 3.96
C ALA A 266 8.42 -4.80 3.01
N MET A 267 9.39 -5.43 2.35
CA MET A 267 10.05 -4.75 1.23
C MET A 267 9.06 -4.67 0.06
N SER A 268 8.85 -3.49 -0.51
CA SER A 268 8.06 -3.33 -1.74
C SER A 268 8.83 -3.87 -2.94
N ASN A 269 8.11 -4.34 -3.95
CA ASN A 269 8.62 -4.49 -5.31
C ASN A 269 7.55 -3.93 -6.25
N THR A 270 7.93 -3.07 -7.20
CA THR A 270 6.98 -2.43 -8.14
C THR A 270 5.78 -1.79 -7.44
N GLY A 271 6.05 -1.14 -6.31
CA GLY A 271 5.04 -0.45 -5.48
C GLY A 271 4.17 -1.35 -4.59
N SER A 272 4.44 -2.65 -4.49
CA SER A 272 3.66 -3.58 -3.65
C SER A 272 4.53 -4.42 -2.71
N GLY A 273 4.26 -4.32 -1.40
CA GLY A 273 4.87 -5.19 -0.39
C GLY A 273 4.49 -6.67 -0.56
N ASN A 274 3.29 -6.98 -1.08
CA ASN A 274 2.90 -8.36 -1.38
C ASN A 274 3.78 -8.94 -2.49
N GLN A 275 4.02 -8.17 -3.56
CA GLN A 275 4.91 -8.59 -4.63
C GLN A 275 6.33 -8.78 -4.11
N GLY A 276 6.81 -7.88 -3.24
CA GLY A 276 8.12 -8.03 -2.62
C GLY A 276 8.23 -9.28 -1.75
N ILE A 277 7.20 -9.63 -0.97
CA ILE A 277 7.16 -10.90 -0.21
C ILE A 277 7.21 -12.10 -1.16
N ILE A 278 6.44 -12.11 -2.24
CA ILE A 278 6.44 -13.22 -3.21
C ILE A 278 7.83 -13.36 -3.85
N CYS A 279 8.42 -12.26 -4.32
CA CYS A 279 9.71 -12.26 -4.99
C CYS A 279 10.89 -12.62 -4.08
N SER A 280 10.78 -12.37 -2.77
CA SER A 280 11.87 -12.60 -1.82
C SER A 280 11.69 -13.86 -0.97
N MET A 281 10.48 -14.16 -0.48
CA MET A 281 10.25 -15.31 0.39
C MET A 281 10.29 -16.62 -0.40
N ALA A 282 9.73 -16.68 -1.61
CA ALA A 282 9.72 -17.92 -2.38
C ALA A 282 11.13 -18.50 -2.64
N PRO A 283 12.11 -17.74 -3.16
CA PRO A 283 13.47 -18.26 -3.31
C PRO A 283 14.19 -18.46 -1.97
N THR A 284 13.88 -17.65 -0.95
CA THR A 284 14.46 -17.81 0.39
C THR A 284 14.03 -19.12 1.05
N ALA A 285 12.74 -19.44 1.00
CA ALA A 285 12.16 -20.68 1.54
C ALA A 285 12.68 -21.92 0.81
N ALA A 286 12.82 -21.85 -0.52
CA ALA A 286 13.45 -22.90 -1.31
C ALA A 286 14.91 -23.15 -0.85
N GLY A 287 15.67 -22.07 -0.63
CA GLY A 287 17.03 -22.13 -0.15
C GLY A 287 17.15 -22.70 1.28
N ASP A 288 16.19 -22.40 2.15
CA ASP A 288 16.14 -22.94 3.51
C ASP A 288 15.82 -24.43 3.52
N TYR A 289 14.79 -24.85 2.76
CA TYR A 289 14.38 -26.26 2.65
C TYR A 289 15.50 -27.15 2.09
N ARG A 290 16.30 -26.66 1.14
CA ARG A 290 17.41 -27.43 0.56
C ARG A 290 18.64 -27.54 1.47
N LYS A 291 18.70 -26.74 2.55
CA LYS A 291 19.79 -26.77 3.54
C LYS A 291 19.45 -27.62 4.77
N SER A 292 18.16 -27.84 5.05
CA SER A 292 17.66 -28.76 6.07
C SER A 292 17.76 -30.22 5.63
#